data_AF-I0Z4V6-F1
#
_entry.id   AF-I0Z4V6-F1
#
_cell.length_a   1.000
_cell.length_b   1.000
_cell.length_c   1.000
_cell.angle_alpha   90.00
_cell.angle_beta   90.00
_cell.angle_gamma   90.00
#
_symmetry.space_group_name_H-M   'P 1'
#
loop_
_entity.id
_entity.type
_entity.pdbx_description
1 polymer ?
#
loop_
_entity_poly.entity_id
_entity_poly.type
_entity_poly.pdbx_seq_one_letter_code
_entity_poly.pdbx_strand_id
1 'polypeptide(L)'
;MIAHGHVLCGQVPGDHKIVSVDDEADCAQLIRTLAEAHPSAPLWRRQRPCLLVYAAHFYPAADDTGTLTLTGYVRHLGLSANQIIHVPGAGDFQIDRIEGAQEPTALGAAARVTKGDSSMEASGPGLVVFPDPAARDEVIRENEADPLAGEQTWPTDMEMQEAEQQDKKKRRLPRGTSEYQAAWITEDIVGEGESSEDDEEEEDAAGDDDQDDVRSLAGTRAGTEAGGLMSEFGGDDTEVDDMADDEEGSADVGVDLKQRWREQQDDVMFPDEVDTPRDIGARVRFAKYRHLKSWRSSGWDPKESLPREYSQVFAFQNHKRAHKRCGTIAAAEAVGGPEDCHGVPAGTYVTVHVARVPTAAAAAAVARGELPPLAVFGLLQHETKLSVVHFSVRKAAALEDPLPNKTEMLLVTGLRSYTAQPIFSTDEPSGSRFKMERFLHPGRQIVLSVYGPICFGPLPVLAFLRGPDGSLRLAASGTLRSCDPDRLVIKKVVLSGYPVKVHKKKAFVRWMFFNPEDIRWFRPVELWTKHGRRGRIKASIFAPLHDIMQNLRYFSCGASVQEPMGTHGTMKCMFDGFVTQQDAVCMSLYKRTFPKWPADTAAGSFC
;
A
#
# COMPACT_ATOMS: atom_id res chain seq x y z
N MET A 1 -25.11 -13.19 -35.43
CA MET A 1 -25.43 -13.20 -33.99
C MET A 1 -24.68 -14.29 -33.20
N ILE A 2 -24.66 -15.57 -33.62
CA ILE A 2 -24.01 -16.66 -32.85
C ILE A 2 -22.49 -16.42 -32.64
N ALA A 3 -21.76 -16.01 -33.67
CA ALA A 3 -20.33 -15.68 -33.57
C ALA A 3 -20.06 -14.50 -32.61
N HIS A 4 -20.91 -13.47 -32.62
CA HIS A 4 -20.81 -12.32 -31.70
C HIS A 4 -21.17 -12.71 -30.26
N GLY A 5 -22.11 -13.63 -30.07
CA GLY A 5 -22.43 -14.20 -28.77
C GLY A 5 -21.22 -14.90 -28.14
N HIS A 6 -20.49 -15.71 -28.90
CA HIS A 6 -19.27 -16.36 -28.40
C HIS A 6 -18.16 -15.37 -28.01
N VAL A 7 -17.97 -14.29 -28.78
CA VAL A 7 -16.98 -13.24 -28.45
C VAL A 7 -17.37 -12.47 -27.19
N LEU A 8 -18.66 -12.13 -27.04
CA LEU A 8 -19.17 -11.39 -25.88
C LEU A 8 -19.15 -12.22 -24.60
N CYS A 9 -19.45 -13.52 -24.67
CA CYS A 9 -19.34 -14.43 -23.52
C CYS A 9 -17.91 -14.52 -22.95
N GLY A 10 -16.89 -14.28 -23.78
CA GLY A 10 -15.49 -14.22 -23.34
C GLY A 10 -15.14 -12.95 -22.57
N GLN A 11 -15.85 -11.85 -22.79
CA GLN A 11 -15.55 -10.53 -22.22
C GLN A 11 -16.50 -10.12 -21.08
N VAL A 12 -17.76 -10.52 -21.16
CA VAL A 12 -18.80 -10.21 -20.17
C VAL A 12 -19.36 -11.53 -19.63
N PRO A 13 -19.15 -11.85 -18.35
CA PRO A 13 -19.72 -13.07 -17.77
C PRO A 13 -21.24 -12.95 -17.67
N GLY A 14 -21.97 -13.98 -18.09
CA GLY A 14 -23.43 -14.07 -17.97
C GLY A 14 -24.13 -14.52 -19.26
N ASP A 15 -25.42 -14.84 -19.13
CA ASP A 15 -26.28 -15.17 -20.25
C ASP A 15 -26.79 -13.88 -20.90
N HIS A 16 -26.11 -13.45 -21.97
CA HIS A 16 -26.48 -12.23 -22.69
C HIS A 16 -27.41 -12.56 -23.86
N LYS A 17 -28.63 -12.03 -23.82
CA LYS A 17 -29.53 -12.06 -24.98
C LYS A 17 -29.17 -10.90 -25.90
N ILE A 18 -28.62 -11.21 -27.07
CA ILE A 18 -28.38 -10.22 -28.12
C ILE A 18 -29.72 -9.91 -28.80
N VAL A 19 -30.05 -8.62 -28.88
CA VAL A 19 -31.26 -8.11 -29.55
C VAL A 19 -30.80 -7.32 -30.78
N SER A 20 -31.25 -7.71 -31.97
CA SER A 20 -31.10 -6.90 -33.19
C SER A 20 -31.94 -5.64 -33.08
N VAL A 21 -31.52 -4.54 -33.71
CA VAL A 21 -32.24 -3.26 -33.69
C VAL A 21 -32.43 -2.79 -35.14
N ASP A 22 -32.86 -3.72 -35.99
CA ASP A 22 -33.00 -3.49 -37.43
C ASP A 22 -34.44 -3.05 -37.78
N ASP A 23 -35.44 -3.62 -37.09
CA ASP A 23 -36.86 -3.33 -37.30
C ASP A 23 -37.47 -2.45 -36.18
N GLU A 24 -38.53 -1.70 -36.50
CA GLU A 24 -39.29 -0.92 -35.50
C GLU A 24 -39.91 -1.80 -34.41
N ALA A 25 -40.29 -3.04 -34.75
CA ALA A 25 -40.81 -4.02 -33.79
C ALA A 25 -39.75 -4.45 -32.77
N ASP A 26 -38.52 -4.67 -33.24
CA ASP A 26 -37.37 -5.00 -32.40
C ASP A 26 -36.98 -3.81 -31.51
N CYS A 27 -37.01 -2.58 -32.05
CA CYS A 27 -36.83 -1.35 -31.28
C CYS A 27 -37.85 -1.23 -30.14
N ALA A 28 -39.14 -1.47 -30.44
CA ALA A 28 -40.20 -1.42 -29.45
C ALA A 28 -40.02 -2.49 -28.36
N GLN A 29 -39.59 -3.69 -28.74
CA GLN A 29 -39.27 -4.75 -27.79
C GLN A 29 -38.07 -4.38 -26.89
N LEU A 30 -37.03 -3.75 -27.45
CA LEU A 30 -35.88 -3.27 -26.69
C LEU A 30 -36.30 -2.20 -25.68
N ILE A 31 -37.07 -1.20 -26.10
CA ILE A 31 -37.57 -0.13 -25.22
C ILE A 31 -38.42 -0.71 -24.10
N ARG A 32 -39.31 -1.65 -24.42
CA ARG A 32 -40.12 -2.36 -23.42
C ARG A 32 -39.24 -3.09 -22.42
N THR A 33 -38.22 -3.81 -22.90
CA THR A 33 -37.27 -4.53 -22.04
C THR A 33 -36.50 -3.56 -21.15
N LEU A 34 -36.07 -2.40 -21.65
CA LEU A 34 -35.37 -1.37 -20.88
C LEU A 34 -36.30 -0.68 -19.86
N ALA A 35 -37.58 -0.54 -20.16
CA ALA A 35 -38.57 0.05 -19.25
C ALA A 35 -38.98 -0.93 -18.12
N GLU A 36 -39.07 -2.23 -18.41
CA GLU A 36 -39.39 -3.27 -17.44
C GLU A 36 -38.16 -3.72 -16.64
N ALA A 37 -36.95 -3.59 -17.19
CA ALA A 37 -35.72 -3.97 -16.51
C ALA A 37 -35.43 -3.05 -15.32
N HIS A 38 -35.16 -3.64 -14.16
CA HIS A 38 -34.67 -2.91 -12.98
C HIS A 38 -33.13 -2.90 -12.95
N PRO A 39 -32.46 -1.80 -13.34
CA PRO A 39 -31.01 -1.75 -13.32
C PRO A 39 -30.51 -1.75 -11.87
N SER A 40 -29.63 -2.70 -11.54
CA SER A 40 -28.91 -2.68 -10.27
C SER A 40 -27.71 -1.74 -10.37
N ALA A 41 -27.76 -0.60 -9.69
CA ALA A 41 -26.62 0.29 -9.60
C ALA A 41 -25.50 -0.32 -8.72
N PRO A 42 -24.22 -0.10 -9.05
CA PRO A 42 -23.10 -0.52 -8.20
C PRO A 42 -23.22 0.00 -6.77
N LEU A 43 -22.76 -0.79 -5.80
CA LEU A 43 -22.92 -0.48 -4.38
C LEU A 43 -22.38 0.91 -4.00
N TRP A 44 -21.22 1.30 -4.53
CA TRP A 44 -20.62 2.61 -4.26
C TRP A 44 -21.46 3.80 -4.75
N ARG A 45 -22.25 3.62 -5.82
CA ARG A 45 -23.22 4.64 -6.27
C ARG A 45 -24.46 4.65 -5.40
N ARG A 46 -24.91 3.47 -4.96
CA ARG A 46 -26.10 3.33 -4.10
C ARG A 46 -25.92 3.91 -2.70
N GLN A 47 -24.68 3.88 -2.19
CA GLN A 47 -24.34 4.39 -0.87
C GLN A 47 -24.21 5.91 -0.80
N ARG A 48 -24.34 6.62 -1.92
CA ARG A 48 -24.06 8.06 -2.03
C ARG A 48 -25.19 8.79 -2.72
N PRO A 49 -25.41 10.07 -2.39
CA PRO A 49 -26.28 10.91 -3.18
C PRO A 49 -25.62 11.20 -4.52
N CYS A 50 -26.38 11.13 -5.61
CA CYS A 50 -25.92 11.47 -6.94
C CYS A 50 -26.91 12.43 -7.59
N LEU A 51 -26.44 13.58 -8.06
CA LEU A 51 -27.20 14.51 -8.89
C LEU A 51 -26.80 14.30 -10.35
N LEU A 52 -27.74 13.82 -11.17
CA LEU A 52 -27.54 13.77 -12.61
C LEU A 52 -27.89 15.14 -13.20
N VAL A 53 -26.87 15.87 -13.67
CA VAL A 53 -27.00 17.26 -14.13
C VAL A 53 -27.51 17.31 -15.57
N TYR A 54 -28.55 18.09 -15.80
CA TYR A 54 -29.14 18.38 -17.12
C TYR A 54 -28.75 19.76 -17.65
N ALA A 55 -28.65 20.75 -16.76
CA ALA A 55 -28.11 22.06 -17.10
C ALA A 55 -27.21 22.57 -15.97
N ALA A 56 -26.11 23.22 -16.38
CA ALA A 56 -25.18 23.88 -15.49
C ALA A 56 -25.05 25.34 -15.93
N HIS A 57 -25.28 26.27 -15.00
CA HIS A 57 -25.06 27.70 -15.23
C HIS A 57 -24.12 28.25 -14.16
N PHE A 58 -23.23 29.14 -14.56
CA PHE A 58 -22.27 29.79 -13.67
C PHE A 58 -22.52 31.29 -13.62
N TYR A 59 -22.66 31.82 -12.41
CA TYR A 59 -22.82 33.25 -12.16
C TYR A 59 -21.54 33.77 -11.48
N PRO A 60 -20.68 34.53 -12.18
CA PRO A 60 -19.47 35.09 -11.59
C PRO A 60 -19.82 36.14 -10.54
N ALA A 61 -19.13 36.11 -9.39
CA ALA A 61 -19.18 37.20 -8.42
C ALA A 61 -18.04 38.20 -8.69
N ALA A 62 -17.93 39.25 -7.87
CA ALA A 62 -16.90 40.29 -8.03
C ALA A 62 -15.47 39.81 -7.71
N ASP A 63 -15.35 38.74 -6.92
CA ASP A 63 -14.09 38.04 -6.67
C ASP A 63 -13.87 36.97 -7.76
N ASP A 64 -12.67 36.39 -7.90
CA ASP A 64 -12.37 35.26 -8.83
C ASP A 64 -13.16 33.95 -8.55
N THR A 65 -14.22 34.05 -7.75
CA THR A 65 -15.15 32.99 -7.38
C THR A 65 -16.58 33.35 -7.81
N GLY A 66 -17.42 32.36 -8.04
CA GLY A 66 -18.82 32.55 -8.37
C GLY A 66 -19.72 31.46 -7.82
N THR A 67 -21.00 31.57 -8.15
CA THR A 67 -22.02 30.59 -7.77
C THR A 67 -22.36 29.70 -8.96
N LEU A 68 -22.19 28.39 -8.79
CA LEU A 68 -22.52 27.40 -9.80
C LEU A 68 -23.90 26.81 -9.49
N THR A 69 -24.83 26.90 -10.44
CA THR A 69 -26.17 26.32 -10.33
C THR A 69 -26.27 25.08 -11.19
N LEU A 70 -26.61 23.95 -10.57
CA LEU A 70 -26.69 22.64 -11.20
C LEU A 70 -28.14 22.13 -11.10
N THR A 71 -28.81 21.98 -12.25
CA THR A 71 -30.18 21.46 -12.29
C THR A 71 -30.20 20.01 -12.70
N GLY A 72 -30.96 19.17 -11.99
CA GLY A 72 -30.93 17.73 -12.23
C GLY A 72 -31.80 16.90 -11.30
N TYR A 73 -31.77 15.58 -11.50
CA TYR A 73 -32.48 14.63 -10.64
C TYR A 73 -31.54 14.05 -9.58
N VAL A 74 -32.02 14.01 -8.35
CA VAL A 74 -31.38 13.25 -7.27
C VAL A 74 -31.63 11.77 -7.50
N ARG A 75 -30.57 10.95 -7.53
CA ARG A 75 -30.60 9.50 -7.69
C ARG A 75 -29.92 8.82 -6.51
N HIS A 76 -30.32 7.57 -6.28
CA HIS A 76 -29.78 6.68 -5.26
C HIS A 76 -30.14 7.10 -3.83
N LEU A 77 -29.19 7.68 -3.08
CA LEU A 77 -29.46 8.20 -1.73
C LEU A 77 -29.99 9.63 -1.84
N GLY A 78 -30.83 10.05 -0.88
CA GLY A 78 -31.24 11.45 -0.78
C GLY A 78 -30.06 12.38 -0.53
N LEU A 79 -30.16 13.61 -1.02
CA LEU A 79 -29.11 14.63 -0.90
C LEU A 79 -29.39 15.52 0.30
N SER A 80 -28.42 15.68 1.20
CA SER A 80 -28.50 16.62 2.33
C SER A 80 -27.80 17.93 1.98
N ALA A 81 -28.39 19.07 2.38
CA ALA A 81 -27.78 20.38 2.19
C ALA A 81 -26.50 20.61 3.03
N ASN A 82 -26.31 19.84 4.11
CA ASN A 82 -25.14 19.95 4.99
C ASN A 82 -23.90 19.27 4.41
N GLN A 83 -24.09 18.39 3.42
CA GLN A 83 -23.02 17.60 2.82
C GLN A 83 -22.22 18.43 1.82
N ILE A 84 -20.97 18.00 1.64
CA ILE A 84 -20.06 18.56 0.62
C ILE A 84 -20.34 17.85 -0.69
N ILE A 85 -20.30 18.59 -1.80
CA ILE A 85 -20.49 18.06 -3.13
C ILE A 85 -19.15 17.99 -3.87
N HIS A 86 -18.93 16.88 -4.55
CA HIS A 86 -17.87 16.73 -5.53
C HIS A 86 -18.39 16.93 -6.95
N VAL A 87 -17.86 17.94 -7.63
CA VAL A 87 -18.11 18.21 -9.06
C VAL A 87 -16.90 17.73 -9.86
N PRO A 88 -17.04 16.67 -10.68
CA PRO A 88 -15.92 16.15 -11.48
C PRO A 88 -15.33 17.24 -12.39
N GLY A 89 -14.02 17.42 -12.35
CA GLY A 89 -13.33 18.47 -13.12
C GLY A 89 -13.22 19.83 -12.40
N ALA A 90 -13.96 20.06 -11.31
CA ALA A 90 -13.95 21.34 -10.61
C ALA A 90 -13.49 21.25 -9.15
N GLY A 91 -13.88 20.21 -8.41
CA GLY A 91 -13.41 19.96 -7.04
C GLY A 91 -14.52 19.66 -6.06
N ASP A 92 -14.19 19.87 -4.78
CA ASP A 92 -15.11 19.73 -3.66
C ASP A 92 -15.58 21.11 -3.21
N PHE A 93 -16.89 21.27 -3.09
CA PHE A 93 -17.52 22.54 -2.75
C PHE A 93 -18.70 22.34 -1.81
N GLN A 94 -19.02 23.39 -1.04
CA GLN A 94 -20.17 23.40 -0.14
C GLN A 94 -21.44 23.83 -0.89
N ILE A 95 -22.55 23.24 -0.49
CA ILE A 95 -23.88 23.65 -0.92
C ILE A 95 -24.25 24.95 -0.20
N ASP A 96 -24.83 25.90 -0.93
CA ASP A 96 -25.43 27.11 -0.39
C ASP A 96 -26.92 26.90 -0.08
N ARG A 97 -27.65 26.36 -1.06
CA ARG A 97 -29.07 26.00 -0.94
C ARG A 97 -29.50 25.03 -2.04
N ILE A 98 -30.57 24.31 -1.79
CA ILE A 98 -31.21 23.41 -2.77
C ILE A 98 -32.63 23.92 -3.02
N GLU A 99 -32.99 24.13 -4.28
CA GLU A 99 -34.31 24.59 -4.69
C GLU A 99 -34.99 23.52 -5.54
N GLY A 100 -36.25 23.20 -5.26
CA GLY A 100 -37.07 22.33 -6.09
C GLY A 100 -37.41 23.02 -7.40
N ALA A 101 -37.04 22.41 -8.53
CA ALA A 101 -37.31 22.94 -9.86
C ALA A 101 -38.50 22.22 -10.51
N GLN A 102 -39.13 22.88 -11.48
CA GLN A 102 -40.18 22.25 -12.27
C GLN A 102 -39.56 21.35 -13.33
N GLU A 103 -40.06 20.11 -13.42
CA GLU A 103 -39.59 19.13 -14.39
C GLU A 103 -39.88 19.59 -15.84
N PRO A 104 -38.87 19.60 -16.75
CA PRO A 104 -39.05 20.02 -18.14
C PRO A 104 -39.97 19.10 -18.94
N THR A 105 -39.97 17.81 -18.60
CA THR A 105 -40.69 16.77 -19.34
C THR A 105 -41.55 15.96 -18.37
N ALA A 106 -42.47 16.62 -17.67
CA ALA A 106 -43.46 15.89 -16.89
C ALA A 106 -44.30 15.01 -17.84
N LEU A 107 -43.95 13.73 -17.93
CA LEU A 107 -44.75 12.74 -18.66
C LEU A 107 -46.13 12.64 -17.96
N GLY A 108 -47.08 13.44 -18.44
CA GLY A 108 -48.51 13.31 -18.12
C GLY A 108 -49.08 14.21 -17.02
N ALA A 109 -48.30 15.09 -16.36
CA ALA A 109 -48.84 15.95 -15.29
C ALA A 109 -49.63 17.18 -15.79
N ALA A 110 -49.76 17.38 -17.10
CA ALA A 110 -50.62 18.41 -17.68
C ALA A 110 -52.10 17.95 -17.82
N ALA A 111 -52.43 16.71 -17.47
CA ALA A 111 -53.77 16.16 -17.68
C ALA A 111 -54.29 15.32 -16.50
N ARG A 112 -54.33 15.88 -15.28
CA ARG A 112 -55.27 15.49 -14.20
C ARG A 112 -55.12 16.41 -12.97
N VAL A 113 -55.55 17.66 -13.09
CA VAL A 113 -56.01 18.42 -11.92
C VAL A 113 -57.50 18.10 -11.74
N THR A 114 -57.78 16.92 -11.20
CA THR A 114 -59.11 16.61 -10.64
C THR A 114 -59.05 16.83 -9.15
N LYS A 115 -59.83 17.81 -8.68
CA LYS A 115 -60.07 18.14 -7.26
C LYS A 115 -60.27 16.88 -6.42
N GLY A 116 -59.42 16.72 -5.40
CA GLY A 116 -59.67 15.86 -4.26
C GLY A 116 -58.70 14.69 -4.12
N ASP A 117 -57.47 14.98 -3.69
CA ASP A 117 -56.85 14.21 -2.62
C ASP A 117 -55.76 15.08 -1.97
N SER A 118 -55.82 15.25 -0.65
CA SER A 118 -54.86 16.03 0.12
C SER A 118 -53.90 15.07 0.81
N SER A 119 -53.03 14.47 0.00
CA SER A 119 -51.76 13.92 0.46
C SER A 119 -50.67 14.95 0.13
N MET A 120 -49.89 15.36 1.14
CA MET A 120 -48.70 16.18 0.95
C MET A 120 -47.66 15.38 0.16
N GLU A 121 -47.70 15.44 -1.17
CA GLU A 121 -46.54 15.09 -2.00
C GLU A 121 -45.61 16.31 -2.03
N ALA A 122 -44.45 16.18 -1.39
CA ALA A 122 -43.41 17.20 -1.27
C ALA A 122 -42.64 17.44 -2.59
N SER A 123 -43.34 17.46 -3.72
CA SER A 123 -42.77 17.67 -5.05
C SER A 123 -43.53 18.80 -5.74
N GLY A 124 -43.36 20.01 -5.20
CA GLY A 124 -43.88 21.24 -5.78
C GLY A 124 -42.77 22.28 -5.96
N PRO A 125 -42.89 23.20 -6.94
CA PRO A 125 -42.02 24.37 -7.07
C PRO A 125 -42.18 25.24 -5.81
N GLY A 126 -41.30 25.05 -4.83
CA GLY A 126 -41.42 25.65 -3.49
C GLY A 126 -40.59 24.97 -2.40
N LEU A 127 -40.00 23.80 -2.65
CA LEU A 127 -39.04 23.20 -1.73
C LEU A 127 -37.72 24.00 -1.78
N VAL A 128 -37.45 24.84 -0.78
CA VAL A 128 -36.14 25.48 -0.62
C VAL A 128 -35.53 24.96 0.66
N VAL A 129 -34.41 24.27 0.53
CA VAL A 129 -33.66 23.68 1.63
C VAL A 129 -32.39 24.47 1.85
N PHE A 130 -32.23 24.97 3.08
CA PHE A 130 -31.01 25.64 3.54
C PHE A 130 -30.18 24.69 4.40
N PRO A 131 -28.84 24.79 4.35
CA PRO A 131 -27.96 24.10 5.27
C PRO A 131 -28.08 24.70 6.67
N ASP A 132 -27.98 23.86 7.69
CA ASP A 132 -27.85 24.31 9.08
C ASP A 132 -26.43 24.83 9.32
N PRO A 133 -26.24 26.07 9.80
CA PRO A 133 -24.92 26.61 10.12
C PRO A 133 -24.10 25.78 11.11
N ALA A 134 -24.73 25.04 12.03
CA ALA A 134 -24.03 24.28 13.07
C ALA A 134 -23.58 22.87 12.63
N ALA A 135 -24.36 22.22 11.77
CA ALA A 135 -24.08 20.87 11.26
C ALA A 135 -23.36 20.85 9.90
N ARG A 136 -22.98 22.02 9.37
CA ARG A 136 -22.33 22.14 8.06
C ARG A 136 -20.90 21.59 8.10
N ASP A 137 -20.61 20.64 7.22
CA ASP A 137 -19.26 20.10 7.08
C ASP A 137 -18.30 21.16 6.50
N GLU A 138 -17.19 21.40 7.21
CA GLU A 138 -16.12 22.28 6.74
C GLU A 138 -15.23 21.59 5.69
N VAL A 139 -14.80 22.33 4.67
CA VAL A 139 -13.86 21.84 3.64
C VAL A 139 -12.43 21.84 4.20
N ILE A 140 -12.15 20.95 5.13
CA ILE A 140 -10.80 20.72 5.68
C ILE A 140 -10.14 19.61 4.86
N ARG A 141 -9.01 19.92 4.21
CA ARG A 141 -8.20 18.94 3.46
C ARG A 141 -7.02 18.43 4.26
N GLU A 142 -6.22 19.35 4.79
CA GLU A 142 -5.01 19.07 5.55
C GLU A 142 -5.26 19.32 7.03
N ASN A 143 -4.61 18.53 7.88
CA ASN A 143 -4.59 18.77 9.30
C ASN A 143 -3.56 19.87 9.63
N GLU A 144 -3.92 20.79 10.53
CA GLU A 144 -2.97 21.76 11.07
C GLU A 144 -1.92 21.01 11.89
N ALA A 145 -0.71 20.93 11.36
CA ALA A 145 0.39 20.28 12.03
C ALA A 145 0.83 21.12 13.23
N ASP A 146 0.62 20.62 14.45
CA ASP A 146 1.19 21.24 15.65
C ASP A 146 2.73 21.13 15.59
N PRO A 147 3.46 22.25 15.46
CA PRO A 147 4.91 22.23 15.36
C PRO A 147 5.60 21.77 16.64
N LEU A 148 4.93 21.81 17.80
CA LEU A 148 5.52 21.49 19.11
C LEU A 148 5.25 20.03 19.55
N ALA A 149 4.39 19.30 18.84
CA ALA A 149 4.04 17.92 19.17
C ALA A 149 5.22 16.94 19.12
N GLY A 150 6.32 17.31 18.43
CA GLY A 150 7.55 16.51 18.35
C GLY A 150 8.61 16.84 19.42
N GLU A 151 8.40 17.89 20.23
CA GLU A 151 9.44 18.42 21.13
C GLU A 151 9.16 18.13 22.62
N GLN A 152 8.01 17.52 22.97
CA GLN A 152 7.63 17.39 24.38
C GLN A 152 6.77 16.14 24.69
N THR A 153 7.40 14.98 24.85
CA THR A 153 6.77 13.84 25.53
C THR A 153 6.98 13.97 27.04
N TRP A 154 6.00 14.54 27.75
CA TRP A 154 5.71 14.01 29.09
C TRP A 154 5.31 12.54 28.90
N PRO A 155 5.82 11.59 29.70
CA PRO A 155 5.43 10.19 29.60
C PRO A 155 3.90 10.06 29.62
N THR A 156 3.36 9.36 28.64
CA THR A 156 1.90 9.17 28.53
C THR A 156 1.41 8.34 29.71
N ASP A 157 0.18 8.53 30.20
CA ASP A 157 -0.38 7.74 31.32
C ASP A 157 -0.26 6.21 31.10
N MET A 158 -0.31 5.75 29.85
CA MET A 158 -0.05 4.35 29.49
C MET A 158 1.41 3.93 29.68
N GLU A 159 2.37 4.77 29.31
CA GLU A 159 3.80 4.50 29.50
C GLU A 159 4.19 4.59 30.98
N MET A 160 3.52 5.45 31.74
CA MET A 160 3.65 5.53 33.19
C MET A 160 3.07 4.28 33.87
N GLN A 161 1.93 3.76 33.38
CA GLN A 161 1.37 2.50 33.85
C GLN A 161 2.24 1.28 33.47
N GLU A 162 2.86 1.28 32.31
CA GLU A 162 3.82 0.22 31.91
C GLU A 162 5.11 0.29 32.74
N ALA A 163 5.63 1.49 33.02
CA ALA A 163 6.76 1.69 33.91
C ALA A 163 6.42 1.32 35.36
N GLU A 164 5.24 1.67 35.87
CA GLU A 164 4.76 1.25 37.20
C GLU A 164 4.56 -0.27 37.30
N GLN A 165 4.16 -0.93 36.21
CA GLN A 165 4.08 -2.39 36.15
C GLN A 165 5.48 -3.04 36.13
N GLN A 166 6.46 -2.40 35.49
CA GLN A 166 7.86 -2.85 35.55
C GLN A 166 8.49 -2.60 36.94
N ASP A 167 8.19 -1.48 37.58
CA ASP A 167 8.67 -1.13 38.94
C ASP A 167 7.99 -1.94 40.05
N LYS A 168 6.85 -2.59 39.79
CA LYS A 168 6.21 -3.53 40.73
C LYS A 168 6.96 -4.87 40.87
N LYS A 169 7.97 -5.15 40.02
CA LYS A 169 8.92 -6.26 40.24
C LYS A 169 10.05 -5.83 41.19
N LYS A 170 9.73 -5.45 42.43
CA LYS A 170 10.76 -5.18 43.45
C LYS A 170 11.32 -6.49 43.99
N ARG A 171 12.63 -6.70 43.83
CA ARG A 171 13.41 -7.80 44.44
C ARG A 171 13.27 -7.73 45.97
N ARG A 172 12.97 -8.86 46.63
CA ARG A 172 12.96 -8.93 48.10
C ARG A 172 14.39 -9.04 48.61
N LEU A 173 14.92 -7.92 49.09
CA LEU A 173 16.22 -7.87 49.76
C LEU A 173 16.08 -8.25 51.25
N PRO A 174 17.06 -8.96 51.85
CA PRO A 174 17.09 -9.21 53.29
C PRO A 174 17.15 -7.89 54.09
N ARG A 175 16.48 -7.86 55.25
CA ARG A 175 16.41 -6.67 56.11
C ARG A 175 17.82 -6.23 56.55
N GLY A 176 18.18 -4.99 56.24
CA GLY A 176 19.44 -4.36 56.69
C GLY A 176 20.50 -4.14 55.60
N THR A 177 20.20 -4.37 54.32
CA THR A 177 21.15 -4.12 53.22
C THR A 177 21.08 -2.66 52.73
N SER A 178 22.24 -2.04 52.50
CA SER A 178 22.35 -0.70 51.91
C SER A 178 22.27 -0.75 50.39
N GLU A 179 21.82 0.33 49.74
CA GLU A 179 21.62 0.41 48.29
C GLU A 179 22.86 0.04 47.47
N TYR A 180 24.06 0.35 47.97
CA TYR A 180 25.32 0.02 47.31
C TYR A 180 25.64 -1.49 47.33
N GLN A 181 25.27 -2.21 48.41
CA GLN A 181 25.48 -3.66 48.52
C GLN A 181 24.48 -4.46 47.66
N ALA A 182 23.29 -3.93 47.43
CA ALA A 182 22.26 -4.58 46.61
C ALA A 182 22.65 -4.68 45.11
N ALA A 183 23.52 -3.79 44.63
CA ALA A 183 23.96 -3.74 43.24
C ALA A 183 24.93 -4.88 42.84
N TRP A 184 25.54 -5.58 43.80
CA TRP A 184 26.56 -6.61 43.56
C TRP A 184 26.06 -8.05 43.66
N ILE A 185 24.78 -8.26 44.02
CA ILE A 185 24.18 -9.61 44.12
C ILE A 185 23.51 -9.97 42.78
N THR A 186 24.25 -10.68 41.92
CA THR A 186 23.74 -11.31 40.68
C THR A 186 23.03 -12.63 40.98
N GLU A 187 22.06 -13.01 40.13
CA GLU A 187 21.06 -14.08 40.34
C GLU A 187 21.63 -15.50 40.51
N ASP A 188 22.92 -15.71 40.29
CA ASP A 188 23.54 -17.05 40.28
C ASP A 188 23.92 -17.60 41.69
N ILE A 189 23.65 -16.88 42.78
CA ILE A 189 24.05 -17.28 44.16
C ILE A 189 22.87 -17.76 45.03
N VAL A 190 21.63 -17.56 44.62
CA VAL A 190 20.47 -18.11 45.35
C VAL A 190 20.04 -19.42 44.68
N GLY A 191 20.94 -20.40 44.77
CA GLY A 191 20.66 -21.79 44.43
C GLY A 191 19.59 -22.36 45.34
N GLU A 192 18.66 -23.09 44.73
CA GLU A 192 17.57 -23.83 45.36
C GLU A 192 18.09 -24.75 46.47
N GLY A 193 17.57 -24.55 47.69
CA GLY A 193 17.89 -25.33 48.88
C GLY A 193 16.68 -25.45 49.80
N GLU A 194 15.91 -26.52 49.57
CA GLU A 194 15.13 -27.38 50.48
C GLU A 194 14.02 -26.86 51.42
N SER A 195 12.92 -27.63 51.45
CA SER A 195 12.13 -28.13 52.63
C SER A 195 10.69 -28.46 52.18
N SER A 196 10.35 -29.72 51.89
CA SER A 196 9.88 -30.81 52.79
C SER A 196 8.40 -30.69 53.20
N GLU A 197 7.56 -31.63 52.76
CA GLU A 197 6.43 -32.18 53.54
C GLU A 197 5.93 -33.47 52.86
N ASP A 198 5.68 -34.46 53.73
CA ASP A 198 5.42 -35.89 53.50
C ASP A 198 4.05 -36.19 52.88
N ASP A 199 3.93 -37.35 52.21
CA ASP A 199 2.82 -38.29 52.40
C ASP A 199 3.20 -39.69 51.87
N GLU A 200 2.92 -40.68 52.71
CA GLU A 200 3.15 -42.14 52.65
C GLU A 200 2.27 -42.78 51.51
N GLU A 201 2.45 -43.99 50.95
CA GLU A 201 2.60 -45.33 51.55
C GLU A 201 2.69 -46.42 50.43
N GLU A 202 3.43 -47.52 50.69
CA GLU A 202 3.32 -48.97 50.28
C GLU A 202 3.38 -49.49 48.80
N GLU A 203 4.39 -50.32 48.45
CA GLU A 203 4.45 -51.82 48.29
C GLU A 203 3.88 -52.32 46.92
N ASP A 204 4.38 -53.29 46.14
CA ASP A 204 5.38 -54.35 46.28
C ASP A 204 5.69 -55.00 44.88
N ALA A 205 6.85 -55.68 44.79
CA ALA A 205 7.19 -56.91 44.03
C ALA A 205 7.08 -57.09 42.46
N ALA A 206 8.27 -57.36 41.88
CA ALA A 206 8.69 -58.47 40.99
C ALA A 206 8.25 -58.61 39.50
N GLY A 207 9.24 -58.92 38.63
CA GLY A 207 9.05 -59.61 37.34
C GLY A 207 10.14 -59.37 36.28
N ASP A 208 10.99 -60.38 36.05
CA ASP A 208 11.99 -60.58 34.97
C ASP A 208 11.50 -60.27 33.54
N ASP A 209 12.39 -59.87 32.62
CA ASP A 209 13.19 -60.78 31.76
C ASP A 209 13.87 -60.02 30.58
N ASP A 210 15.19 -60.23 30.42
CA ASP A 210 15.98 -60.53 29.19
C ASP A 210 15.47 -60.11 27.78
N GLN A 211 16.26 -59.76 26.75
CA GLN A 211 17.65 -60.05 26.40
C GLN A 211 18.10 -59.21 25.16
N ASP A 212 19.40 -58.92 25.14
CA ASP A 212 20.37 -58.92 24.04
C ASP A 212 20.43 -57.89 22.87
N ASP A 213 21.54 -57.15 22.94
CA ASP A 213 22.45 -56.70 21.89
C ASP A 213 22.75 -57.76 20.79
N VAL A 214 23.00 -57.31 19.54
CA VAL A 214 24.33 -57.48 18.90
C VAL A 214 24.49 -56.70 17.58
N ARG A 215 25.70 -56.16 17.43
CA ARG A 215 26.27 -55.49 16.27
C ARG A 215 26.73 -56.47 15.17
N SER A 216 26.57 -56.00 13.93
CA SER A 216 27.54 -55.97 12.80
C SER A 216 28.21 -57.26 12.31
N LEU A 217 28.16 -57.51 11.00
CA LEU A 217 29.35 -57.89 10.22
C LEU A 217 29.16 -57.71 8.71
N ALA A 218 30.28 -57.45 8.03
CA ALA A 218 30.44 -57.06 6.63
C ALA A 218 30.55 -58.26 5.65
N GLY A 219 30.45 -57.99 4.34
CA GLY A 219 31.20 -58.76 3.33
C GLY A 219 30.63 -58.91 1.90
N THR A 220 31.22 -58.14 0.97
CA THR A 220 31.79 -58.62 -0.32
C THR A 220 30.94 -58.79 -1.61
N ARG A 221 31.23 -57.89 -2.57
CA ARG A 221 31.34 -57.95 -4.07
C ARG A 221 30.71 -59.08 -4.90
N ALA A 222 30.03 -58.68 -5.99
CA ALA A 222 30.31 -59.04 -7.39
C ALA A 222 29.56 -58.09 -8.35
N GLY A 223 30.13 -57.77 -9.51
CA GLY A 223 29.59 -56.79 -10.46
C GLY A 223 28.99 -57.40 -11.73
N THR A 224 28.32 -56.54 -12.52
CA THR A 224 28.11 -56.74 -13.96
C THR A 224 27.80 -55.39 -14.62
N GLU A 225 28.41 -55.23 -15.77
CA GLU A 225 28.32 -54.14 -16.74
C GLU A 225 26.98 -54.12 -17.51
N ALA A 226 26.46 -52.93 -17.79
CA ALA A 226 25.56 -52.68 -18.93
C ALA A 226 25.60 -51.19 -19.28
N GLY A 227 26.18 -50.88 -20.44
CA GLY A 227 26.23 -49.55 -21.03
C GLY A 227 24.90 -49.13 -21.66
N GLY A 228 24.69 -47.82 -21.75
CA GLY A 228 23.52 -47.22 -22.37
C GLY A 228 23.60 -45.69 -22.47
N LEU A 229 24.27 -45.24 -23.53
CA LEU A 229 24.12 -43.99 -24.29
C LEU A 229 23.90 -42.65 -23.55
N MET A 230 24.94 -41.81 -23.64
CA MET A 230 24.84 -40.35 -23.57
C MET A 230 24.01 -39.82 -24.76
N SER A 231 23.07 -38.92 -24.49
CA SER A 231 22.48 -38.04 -25.49
C SER A 231 22.95 -36.62 -25.20
N GLU A 232 23.78 -36.10 -26.09
CA GLU A 232 24.15 -34.70 -26.19
C GLU A 232 22.91 -33.89 -26.59
N PHE A 233 22.38 -33.11 -25.64
CA PHE A 233 21.49 -32.00 -26.00
C PHE A 233 22.37 -30.80 -26.33
N GLY A 234 22.63 -30.64 -27.64
CA GLY A 234 23.31 -29.48 -28.19
C GLY A 234 22.59 -28.19 -27.80
N GLY A 235 23.39 -27.17 -27.46
CA GLY A 235 22.92 -25.82 -27.29
C GLY A 235 22.39 -25.30 -28.62
N ASP A 236 21.11 -24.95 -28.62
CA ASP A 236 20.51 -24.11 -29.65
C ASP A 236 20.51 -22.69 -29.09
N ASP A 237 21.62 -21.98 -29.37
CA ASP A 237 21.68 -20.52 -29.25
C ASP A 237 20.76 -19.96 -30.33
N THR A 238 19.49 -19.78 -30.00
CA THR A 238 18.58 -18.96 -30.80
C THR A 238 18.98 -17.51 -30.59
N GLU A 239 19.94 -17.08 -31.41
CA GLU A 239 20.12 -15.68 -31.77
C GLU A 239 18.76 -15.14 -32.20
N VAL A 240 18.14 -14.35 -31.32
CA VAL A 240 16.98 -13.53 -31.67
C VAL A 240 17.45 -12.52 -32.70
N ASP A 241 17.10 -12.80 -33.94
CA ASP A 241 17.38 -12.01 -35.13
C ASP A 241 16.98 -10.54 -34.90
N ASP A 242 18.00 -9.68 -34.81
CA ASP A 242 17.87 -8.22 -34.80
C ASP A 242 17.43 -7.75 -36.19
N MET A 243 16.14 -7.87 -36.50
CA MET A 243 15.51 -7.10 -37.58
C MET A 243 15.08 -5.74 -37.01
N ALA A 244 15.99 -4.76 -37.14
CA ALA A 244 15.72 -3.36 -36.89
C ALA A 244 14.80 -2.78 -37.97
N ASP A 245 13.56 -2.46 -37.59
CA ASP A 245 12.81 -1.40 -38.28
C ASP A 245 13.31 -0.06 -37.73
N ASP A 246 14.22 0.57 -38.48
CA ASP A 246 14.69 1.93 -38.24
C ASP A 246 13.61 2.93 -38.68
N GLU A 247 12.72 3.31 -37.75
CA GLU A 247 11.93 4.53 -37.88
C GLU A 247 12.56 5.63 -37.01
N GLU A 248 13.45 6.40 -37.63
CA GLU A 248 14.22 7.52 -37.07
C GLU A 248 13.30 8.67 -36.60
N GLY A 249 12.74 8.54 -35.39
CA GLY A 249 11.96 9.61 -34.75
C GLY A 249 11.76 9.52 -33.23
N SER A 250 12.13 8.40 -32.58
CA SER A 250 11.80 8.15 -31.15
C SER A 250 12.89 7.44 -30.34
N ALA A 251 14.14 7.50 -30.79
CA ALA A 251 15.25 6.70 -30.26
C ALA A 251 15.43 6.78 -28.72
N ASP A 252 15.22 7.95 -28.11
CA ASP A 252 15.36 8.16 -26.65
C ASP A 252 14.27 7.46 -25.81
N VAL A 253 13.05 7.33 -26.32
CA VAL A 253 11.96 6.64 -25.61
C VAL A 253 12.12 5.12 -25.73
N GLY A 254 12.61 4.65 -26.88
CA GLY A 254 12.88 3.23 -27.14
C GLY A 254 14.01 2.66 -26.28
N VAL A 255 15.10 3.42 -26.06
CA VAL A 255 16.21 2.97 -25.20
C VAL A 255 15.81 2.87 -23.73
N ASP A 256 15.01 3.81 -23.20
CA ASP A 256 14.52 3.77 -21.82
C ASP A 256 13.60 2.55 -21.61
N LEU A 257 12.73 2.24 -22.57
CA LEU A 257 11.87 1.06 -22.48
C LEU A 257 12.66 -0.26 -22.48
N LYS A 258 13.65 -0.41 -23.38
CA LYS A 258 14.53 -1.58 -23.42
C LYS A 258 15.30 -1.75 -22.10
N GLN A 259 15.78 -0.66 -21.51
CA GLN A 259 16.44 -0.69 -20.22
C GLN A 259 15.50 -1.14 -19.11
N ARG A 260 14.27 -0.61 -19.05
CA ARG A 260 13.26 -1.02 -18.06
C ARG A 260 12.88 -2.49 -18.17
N TRP A 261 12.85 -3.05 -19.38
CA TRP A 261 12.65 -4.48 -19.59
C TRP A 261 13.79 -5.32 -18.98
N ARG A 262 15.05 -4.93 -19.24
CA ARG A 262 16.22 -5.58 -18.62
C ARG A 262 16.15 -5.49 -17.10
N GLU A 263 15.83 -4.32 -16.55
CA GLU A 263 15.71 -4.13 -15.10
C GLU A 263 14.58 -4.97 -14.47
N GLN A 264 13.47 -5.16 -15.18
CA GLN A 264 12.39 -6.04 -14.72
C GLN A 264 12.83 -7.52 -14.75
N GLN A 265 13.51 -7.96 -15.82
CA GLN A 265 14.06 -9.32 -15.91
C GLN A 265 15.10 -9.57 -14.81
N ASP A 266 15.97 -8.60 -14.56
CA ASP A 266 16.96 -8.65 -13.47
C ASP A 266 16.29 -8.70 -12.09
N ASP A 267 15.19 -7.98 -11.87
CA ASP A 267 14.42 -8.06 -10.61
C ASP A 267 13.77 -9.44 -10.39
N VAL A 268 13.36 -10.12 -11.47
CA VAL A 268 12.84 -11.49 -11.40
C VAL A 268 13.95 -12.48 -11.05
N MET A 269 15.12 -12.35 -11.69
CA MET A 269 16.27 -13.24 -11.48
C MET A 269 16.98 -12.99 -10.14
N PHE A 270 17.09 -11.72 -9.75
CA PHE A 270 17.87 -11.22 -8.61
C PHE A 270 17.03 -10.23 -7.77
N PRO A 271 16.06 -10.73 -6.99
CA PRO A 271 15.12 -9.88 -6.27
C PRO A 271 15.83 -9.03 -5.21
N ASP A 272 15.64 -7.71 -5.31
CA ASP A 272 16.18 -6.68 -4.42
C ASP A 272 17.73 -6.65 -4.27
N GLU A 273 18.48 -7.32 -5.16
CA GLU A 273 19.94 -7.28 -5.14
C GLU A 273 20.44 -5.90 -5.60
N VAL A 274 21.38 -5.32 -4.85
CA VAL A 274 21.97 -4.01 -5.15
C VAL A 274 23.46 -4.05 -4.87
N ASP A 275 24.24 -3.60 -5.85
CA ASP A 275 25.68 -3.49 -5.71
C ASP A 275 26.09 -2.35 -4.77
N THR A 276 27.08 -2.61 -3.93
CA THR A 276 27.69 -1.58 -3.09
C THR A 276 28.58 -0.66 -3.95
N PRO A 277 28.48 0.66 -3.79
CA PRO A 277 29.28 1.57 -4.59
C PRO A 277 30.71 1.57 -4.07
N ARG A 278 31.68 1.78 -4.96
CA ARG A 278 33.09 1.86 -4.59
C ARG A 278 33.46 3.23 -4.01
N ASP A 279 32.78 4.28 -4.46
CA ASP A 279 33.15 5.67 -4.15
C ASP A 279 32.66 6.14 -2.78
N ILE A 280 31.50 5.62 -2.34
CA ILE A 280 30.84 6.03 -1.08
C ILE A 280 30.86 4.85 -0.12
N GLY A 281 31.29 5.07 1.12
CA GLY A 281 31.23 4.06 2.18
C GLY A 281 29.82 3.51 2.38
N ALA A 282 29.68 2.19 2.45
CA ALA A 282 28.38 1.53 2.53
C ALA A 282 27.60 1.94 3.79
N ARG A 283 28.29 2.26 4.90
CA ARG A 283 27.66 2.80 6.12
C ARG A 283 26.91 4.10 5.88
N VAL A 284 27.43 4.97 5.02
CA VAL A 284 26.82 6.27 4.69
C VAL A 284 25.63 6.06 3.76
N ARG A 285 25.81 5.27 2.69
CA ARG A 285 24.72 4.97 1.74
C ARG A 285 23.53 4.29 2.41
N PHE A 286 23.80 3.35 3.32
CA PHE A 286 22.76 2.57 4.00
C PHE A 286 22.51 2.99 5.44
N ALA A 287 22.86 4.22 5.83
CA ALA A 287 22.69 4.72 7.21
C ALA A 287 21.24 4.64 7.72
N LYS A 288 20.26 4.85 6.84
CA LYS A 288 18.82 4.79 7.15
C LYS A 288 18.25 3.36 7.16
N TYR A 289 19.08 2.35 6.90
CA TYR A 289 18.66 0.96 6.87
C TYR A 289 18.96 0.28 8.20
N ARG A 290 18.04 -0.61 8.60
CA ARG A 290 18.22 -1.50 9.75
C ARG A 290 18.31 -2.96 9.29
N HIS A 291 18.88 -3.81 10.12
CA HIS A 291 18.72 -5.24 9.96
C HIS A 291 17.48 -5.74 10.73
N LEU A 292 16.86 -6.80 10.24
CA LEU A 292 15.80 -7.52 10.95
C LEU A 292 16.23 -8.97 11.06
N LYS A 293 16.14 -9.55 12.27
CA LYS A 293 16.46 -10.97 12.50
C LYS A 293 15.46 -11.89 11.80
N SER A 294 14.19 -11.51 11.78
CA SER A 294 13.12 -12.25 11.10
C SER A 294 12.08 -11.29 10.56
N TRP A 295 11.69 -11.46 9.30
CA TRP A 295 10.66 -10.66 8.64
C TRP A 295 9.27 -10.81 9.27
N ARG A 296 8.99 -11.94 9.93
CA ARG A 296 7.68 -12.21 10.52
C ARG A 296 7.59 -11.79 11.99
N SER A 297 8.62 -12.06 12.79
CA SER A 297 8.53 -11.92 14.25
C SER A 297 9.13 -10.66 14.85
N SER A 298 10.05 -9.97 14.18
CA SER A 298 10.66 -8.76 14.75
C SER A 298 9.66 -7.59 14.80
N GLY A 299 9.68 -6.74 15.83
CA GLY A 299 8.82 -5.55 15.87
C GLY A 299 9.29 -4.46 14.90
N TRP A 300 8.35 -3.64 14.42
CA TRP A 300 8.64 -2.37 13.75
C TRP A 300 7.56 -1.37 14.17
N ASP A 301 7.96 -0.24 14.75
CA ASP A 301 7.01 0.78 15.19
C ASP A 301 6.47 1.62 14.01
N PRO A 302 5.13 1.69 13.80
CA PRO A 302 4.48 2.54 12.81
C PRO A 302 4.70 4.04 12.99
N LYS A 303 5.14 4.53 14.16
CA LYS A 303 5.35 5.96 14.38
C LYS A 303 6.82 6.39 14.34
N GLU A 304 7.72 5.46 14.05
CA GLU A 304 9.15 5.74 13.96
C GLU A 304 9.52 6.41 12.63
N SER A 305 10.32 7.48 12.70
CA SER A 305 10.92 8.19 11.55
C SER A 305 9.90 8.69 10.51
N LEU A 306 8.78 9.24 10.98
CA LEU A 306 7.74 9.76 10.10
C LEU A 306 8.20 11.04 9.36
N PRO A 307 7.87 11.17 8.07
CA PRO A 307 8.00 12.42 7.34
C PRO A 307 7.11 13.52 7.95
N ARG A 308 7.47 14.79 7.72
CA ARG A 308 6.68 15.93 8.20
C ARG A 308 5.25 15.89 7.67
N GLU A 309 5.07 15.42 6.45
CA GLU A 309 3.80 15.30 5.76
C GLU A 309 2.80 14.40 6.51
N TYR A 310 3.28 13.44 7.31
CA TYR A 310 2.42 12.57 8.10
C TYR A 310 1.71 13.27 9.27
N SER A 311 2.13 14.47 9.68
CA SER A 311 1.37 15.24 10.69
C SER A 311 0.15 15.93 10.08
N GLN A 312 0.14 16.13 8.76
CA GLN A 312 -0.95 16.76 8.01
C GLN A 312 -2.04 15.77 7.60
N VAL A 313 -1.79 14.46 7.72
CA VAL A 313 -2.75 13.43 7.33
C VAL A 313 -3.66 13.02 8.48
N PHE A 314 -4.91 12.70 8.16
CA PHE A 314 -5.86 12.18 9.12
C PHE A 314 -5.74 10.65 9.24
N ALA A 315 -5.82 10.16 10.48
CA ALA A 315 -5.81 8.74 10.80
C ALA A 315 -7.15 8.31 11.40
N PHE A 316 -7.61 7.10 11.07
CA PHE A 316 -8.76 6.48 11.72
C PHE A 316 -8.29 5.49 12.78
N GLN A 317 -8.99 5.44 13.91
CA GLN A 317 -8.84 4.32 14.85
C GLN A 317 -9.31 3.00 14.22
N ASN A 318 -10.41 3.06 13.45
CA ASN A 318 -10.93 1.91 12.71
C ASN A 318 -11.75 2.38 11.49
N HIS A 319 -11.14 2.28 10.31
CA HIS A 319 -11.75 2.70 9.03
C HIS A 319 -13.09 2.02 8.73
N LYS A 320 -13.22 0.71 9.01
CA LYS A 320 -14.45 -0.05 8.74
C LYS A 320 -15.62 0.39 9.61
N ARG A 321 -15.36 0.71 10.89
CA ARG A 321 -16.39 1.21 11.82
C ARG A 321 -16.81 2.63 11.44
N ALA A 322 -15.84 3.49 11.11
CA ALA A 322 -16.09 4.84 10.63
C ALA A 322 -16.98 4.81 9.38
N HIS A 323 -16.66 3.95 8.41
CA HIS A 323 -17.47 3.79 7.19
C HIS A 323 -18.94 3.45 7.49
N LYS A 324 -19.20 2.42 8.32
CA LYS A 324 -20.57 2.05 8.68
C LYS A 324 -21.34 3.21 9.34
N ARG A 325 -20.66 3.93 10.24
CA ARG A 325 -21.24 5.10 10.93
C ARG A 325 -21.59 6.22 9.94
N CYS A 326 -20.68 6.56 9.02
CA CYS A 326 -20.92 7.59 8.01
C CYS A 326 -22.09 7.21 7.10
N GLY A 327 -22.19 5.93 6.71
CA GLY A 327 -23.33 5.44 5.91
C GLY A 327 -24.67 5.55 6.64
N THR A 328 -24.72 5.23 7.94
CA THR A 328 -25.96 5.39 8.73
C THR A 328 -26.35 6.85 8.92
N ILE A 329 -25.38 7.75 9.09
CA ILE A 329 -25.64 9.19 9.23
C ILE A 329 -26.16 9.76 7.92
N ALA A 330 -25.49 9.47 6.80
CA ALA A 330 -25.93 9.93 5.48
C ALA A 330 -27.34 9.42 5.13
N ALA A 331 -27.68 8.19 5.52
CA ALA A 331 -29.03 7.66 5.33
C ALA A 331 -30.08 8.36 6.21
N ALA A 332 -29.73 8.73 7.45
CA ALA A 332 -30.63 9.45 8.35
C ALA A 332 -30.86 10.89 7.86
N GLU A 333 -29.79 11.60 7.48
CA GLU A 333 -29.85 12.96 6.92
C GLU A 333 -30.63 13.01 5.59
N ALA A 334 -30.57 11.95 4.79
CA ALA A 334 -31.27 11.85 3.51
C ALA A 334 -32.80 11.73 3.65
N VAL A 335 -33.29 11.11 4.72
CA VAL A 335 -34.73 10.93 4.97
C VAL A 335 -35.34 12.17 5.62
N GLY A 336 -34.54 12.91 6.39
CA GLY A 336 -35.00 14.06 7.17
C GLY A 336 -35.87 13.63 8.35
N GLY A 337 -35.68 14.26 9.50
CA GLY A 337 -36.64 14.18 10.60
C GLY A 337 -37.88 15.02 10.26
N PRO A 338 -39.02 14.84 10.96
CA PRO A 338 -40.18 15.74 10.82
C PRO A 338 -39.85 17.22 11.13
N GLU A 339 -38.80 17.46 11.93
CA GLU A 339 -38.30 18.81 12.29
C GLU A 339 -37.02 19.22 11.52
N ASP A 340 -36.31 18.25 10.91
CA ASP A 340 -35.03 18.45 10.20
C ASP A 340 -35.22 18.30 8.68
N CYS A 341 -35.69 19.35 8.02
CA CYS A 341 -36.03 19.37 6.59
C CYS A 341 -34.83 19.57 5.64
N HIS A 342 -33.63 19.09 6.03
CA HIS A 342 -32.38 19.34 5.30
C HIS A 342 -32.09 18.33 4.17
N GLY A 343 -32.90 17.27 4.06
CA GLY A 343 -32.74 16.18 3.09
C GLY A 343 -33.72 16.26 1.92
N VAL A 344 -33.23 16.04 0.70
CA VAL A 344 -34.03 15.89 -0.52
C VAL A 344 -34.10 14.41 -0.90
N PRO A 345 -35.30 13.82 -1.01
CA PRO A 345 -35.45 12.41 -1.36
C PRO A 345 -35.04 12.13 -2.82
N ALA A 346 -34.65 10.88 -3.09
CA ALA A 346 -34.33 10.44 -4.45
C ALA A 346 -35.56 10.51 -5.37
N GLY A 347 -35.34 10.89 -6.64
CA GLY A 347 -36.38 11.10 -7.64
C GLY A 347 -36.81 12.57 -7.81
N THR A 348 -36.40 13.46 -6.90
CA THR A 348 -36.76 14.88 -6.96
C THR A 348 -35.91 15.64 -7.98
N TYR A 349 -36.56 16.52 -8.75
CA TYR A 349 -35.88 17.45 -9.67
C TYR A 349 -35.51 18.74 -8.93
N VAL A 350 -34.22 19.01 -8.81
CA VAL A 350 -33.68 20.10 -7.99
C VAL A 350 -32.63 20.93 -8.71
N THR A 351 -32.52 22.19 -8.28
CA THR A 351 -31.45 23.12 -8.59
C THR A 351 -30.57 23.27 -7.35
N VAL A 352 -29.34 22.82 -7.43
CA VAL A 352 -28.35 22.96 -6.37
C VAL A 352 -27.50 24.18 -6.64
N HIS A 353 -27.44 25.10 -5.68
CA HIS A 353 -26.58 26.28 -5.70
C HIS A 353 -25.31 25.99 -4.91
N VAL A 354 -24.16 26.05 -5.58
CA VAL A 354 -22.84 25.79 -5.01
C VAL A 354 -22.09 27.10 -4.89
N ALA A 355 -21.65 27.45 -3.67
CA ALA A 355 -20.96 28.72 -3.41
C ALA A 355 -19.43 28.61 -3.59
N ARG A 356 -18.80 29.76 -3.88
CA ARG A 356 -17.34 29.96 -3.91
C ARG A 356 -16.59 29.04 -4.89
N VAL A 357 -17.15 28.82 -6.07
CA VAL A 357 -16.48 28.04 -7.13
C VAL A 357 -15.54 28.95 -7.93
N PRO A 358 -14.24 28.63 -8.07
CA PRO A 358 -13.32 29.40 -8.92
C PRO A 358 -13.79 29.42 -10.38
N THR A 359 -13.61 30.55 -11.07
CA THR A 359 -14.06 30.74 -12.47
C THR A 359 -13.48 29.69 -13.43
N ALA A 360 -12.19 29.33 -13.27
CA ALA A 360 -11.54 28.30 -14.08
C ALA A 360 -12.14 26.89 -13.88
N ALA A 361 -12.42 26.54 -12.62
CA ALA A 361 -13.04 25.26 -12.26
C ALA A 361 -14.50 25.19 -12.75
N ALA A 362 -15.24 26.30 -12.64
CA ALA A 362 -16.60 26.39 -13.15
C ALA A 362 -16.66 26.28 -14.68
N ALA A 363 -15.73 26.91 -15.40
CA ALA A 363 -15.65 26.80 -16.85
C ALA A 363 -15.42 25.34 -17.30
N ALA A 364 -14.57 24.60 -16.59
CA ALA A 364 -14.35 23.17 -16.85
C ALA A 364 -15.63 22.34 -16.57
N ALA A 365 -16.37 22.64 -15.51
CA ALA A 365 -17.63 21.97 -15.20
C ALA A 365 -18.73 22.28 -16.23
N VAL A 366 -18.86 23.53 -16.67
CA VAL A 366 -19.85 23.95 -17.67
C VAL A 366 -19.53 23.36 -19.05
N ALA A 367 -18.28 23.39 -19.48
CA ALA A 367 -17.84 22.76 -20.74
C ALA A 367 -18.14 21.24 -20.75
N ARG A 368 -18.06 20.57 -19.60
CA ARG A 368 -18.49 19.17 -19.45
C ARG A 368 -20.00 19.03 -19.37
N GLY A 369 -20.71 20.02 -18.84
CA GLY A 369 -22.17 20.05 -18.84
C GLY A 369 -22.77 20.09 -20.25
N GLU A 370 -22.07 20.70 -21.21
CA GLU A 370 -22.45 20.69 -22.63
C GLU A 370 -22.28 19.32 -23.31
N LEU A 371 -21.43 18.44 -22.74
CA LEU A 371 -21.18 17.07 -23.18
C LEU A 371 -21.74 16.07 -22.14
N PRO A 372 -23.06 15.81 -22.11
CA PRO A 372 -23.68 14.94 -21.12
C PRO A 372 -23.12 13.51 -21.15
N PRO A 373 -23.08 12.81 -19.98
CA PRO A 373 -23.68 13.19 -18.69
C PRO A 373 -22.67 13.62 -17.61
N LEU A 374 -22.89 14.81 -17.01
CA LEU A 374 -22.20 15.24 -15.78
C LEU A 374 -22.94 14.67 -14.55
N ALA A 375 -22.26 13.82 -13.78
CA ALA A 375 -22.78 13.26 -12.54
C ALA A 375 -22.02 13.85 -11.34
N VAL A 376 -22.77 14.45 -10.44
CA VAL A 376 -22.24 15.16 -9.26
C VAL A 376 -22.56 14.34 -8.02
N PHE A 377 -21.59 14.13 -7.13
CA PHE A 377 -21.74 13.22 -6.00
C PHE A 377 -21.70 13.95 -4.67
N GLY A 378 -22.61 13.59 -3.77
CA GLY A 378 -22.51 13.96 -2.35
C GLY A 378 -21.40 13.14 -1.68
N LEU A 379 -20.50 13.84 -0.99
CA LEU A 379 -19.43 13.24 -0.21
C LEU A 379 -19.94 12.85 1.18
N LEU A 380 -19.41 11.75 1.69
CA LEU A 380 -19.66 11.32 3.06
C LEU A 380 -18.76 12.10 4.02
N GLN A 381 -19.11 12.07 5.31
CA GLN A 381 -18.32 12.70 6.36
C GLN A 381 -16.85 12.28 6.29
N HIS A 382 -15.94 13.26 6.35
CA HIS A 382 -14.49 13.10 6.33
C HIS A 382 -13.85 12.71 4.98
N GLU A 383 -14.59 12.65 3.87
CA GLU A 383 -13.99 12.32 2.56
C GLU A 383 -13.25 13.47 1.87
N THR A 384 -13.36 14.68 2.41
CA THR A 384 -12.54 15.83 1.99
C THR A 384 -11.14 15.79 2.59
N LYS A 385 -10.99 15.09 3.72
CA LYS A 385 -9.76 15.00 4.50
C LYS A 385 -8.74 14.10 3.79
N LEU A 386 -7.47 14.47 3.87
CA LEU A 386 -6.38 13.74 3.25
C LEU A 386 -5.83 12.64 4.18
N SER A 387 -5.59 11.45 3.63
CA SER A 387 -4.99 10.32 4.33
C SER A 387 -4.11 9.49 3.40
N VAL A 388 -3.56 8.38 3.91
CA VAL A 388 -2.88 7.38 3.11
C VAL A 388 -3.88 6.31 2.70
N VAL A 389 -4.15 6.23 1.40
CA VAL A 389 -5.14 5.33 0.81
C VAL A 389 -4.44 4.11 0.22
N HIS A 390 -5.02 2.94 0.45
CA HIS A 390 -4.54 1.66 -0.06
C HIS A 390 -5.52 1.03 -1.03
N PHE A 391 -5.05 0.77 -2.24
CA PHE A 391 -5.81 0.07 -3.28
C PHE A 391 -5.19 -1.28 -3.57
N SER A 392 -6.02 -2.31 -3.66
CA SER A 392 -5.61 -3.62 -4.16
C SER A 392 -5.76 -3.65 -5.67
N VAL A 393 -4.65 -3.72 -6.41
CA VAL A 393 -4.63 -3.61 -7.87
C VAL A 393 -3.95 -4.81 -8.53
N ARG A 394 -4.33 -5.08 -9.78
CA ARG A 394 -3.69 -6.03 -10.69
C ARG A 394 -3.32 -5.31 -11.98
N LYS A 395 -2.17 -5.69 -12.56
CA LYS A 395 -1.73 -5.17 -13.87
C LYS A 395 -2.76 -5.54 -14.94
N ALA A 396 -3.12 -4.57 -15.78
CA ALA A 396 -4.01 -4.81 -16.91
C ALA A 396 -3.32 -5.71 -17.94
N ALA A 397 -4.03 -6.71 -18.46
CA ALA A 397 -3.48 -7.64 -19.45
C ALA A 397 -3.08 -6.96 -20.78
N ALA A 398 -3.71 -5.83 -21.11
CA ALA A 398 -3.44 -5.06 -22.31
C ALA A 398 -2.12 -4.28 -22.26
N LEU A 399 -1.52 -4.11 -21.07
CA LEU A 399 -0.26 -3.40 -20.91
C LEU A 399 0.87 -4.41 -20.70
N GLU A 400 1.72 -4.59 -21.71
CA GLU A 400 2.92 -5.44 -21.58
C GLU A 400 4.06 -4.69 -20.88
N ASP A 401 4.15 -3.37 -21.08
CA ASP A 401 5.22 -2.51 -20.59
C ASP A 401 5.56 -2.70 -19.10
N PRO A 402 6.85 -2.67 -18.72
CA PRO A 402 7.29 -2.66 -17.33
C PRO A 402 6.73 -1.44 -16.60
N LEU A 403 6.18 -1.69 -15.41
CA LEU A 403 5.62 -0.65 -14.55
C LEU A 403 6.49 -0.48 -13.30
N PRO A 404 7.44 0.47 -13.29
CA PRO A 404 8.26 0.72 -12.13
C PRO A 404 7.46 1.39 -11.00
N ASN A 405 7.88 1.14 -9.76
CA ASN A 405 7.35 1.79 -8.58
C ASN A 405 7.61 3.30 -8.63
N LYS A 406 6.68 4.11 -8.12
CA LYS A 406 6.69 5.58 -8.16
C LYS A 406 6.56 6.20 -9.56
N THR A 407 6.13 5.42 -10.55
CA THR A 407 5.67 5.98 -11.83
C THR A 407 4.44 6.84 -11.58
N GLU A 408 4.37 7.98 -12.24
CA GLU A 408 3.20 8.85 -12.16
C GLU A 408 2.02 8.24 -12.91
N MET A 409 0.88 8.13 -12.23
CA MET A 409 -0.33 7.50 -12.75
C MET A 409 -1.56 8.34 -12.41
N LEU A 410 -2.50 8.43 -13.36
CA LEU A 410 -3.81 9.00 -13.13
C LEU A 410 -4.70 7.92 -12.49
N LEU A 411 -5.05 8.11 -11.22
CA LEU A 411 -5.95 7.25 -10.47
C LEU A 411 -7.37 7.78 -10.61
N VAL A 412 -8.19 7.06 -11.38
CA VAL A 412 -9.62 7.31 -11.47
C VAL A 412 -10.31 6.39 -10.48
N THR A 413 -10.65 6.96 -9.33
CA THR A 413 -11.60 6.36 -8.40
C THR A 413 -13.00 6.70 -8.92
N GLY A 414 -13.99 5.82 -8.78
CA GLY A 414 -15.33 6.05 -9.35
C GLY A 414 -16.00 7.42 -9.04
N LEU A 415 -15.48 8.16 -8.04
CA LEU A 415 -15.88 9.51 -7.67
C LEU A 415 -14.90 10.59 -8.16
N ARG A 416 -13.58 10.36 -8.04
CA ARG A 416 -12.51 11.37 -8.13
C ARG A 416 -11.39 10.88 -9.04
N SER A 417 -10.83 11.77 -9.84
CA SER A 417 -9.59 11.55 -10.61
C SER A 417 -8.45 12.29 -9.94
N TYR A 418 -7.27 11.69 -9.82
CA TYR A 418 -6.08 12.44 -9.41
C TYR A 418 -4.80 11.78 -9.86
N THR A 419 -3.79 12.58 -10.10
CA THR A 419 -2.46 12.10 -10.50
C THR A 419 -1.59 11.91 -9.28
N ALA A 420 -0.93 10.76 -9.18
CA ALA A 420 -0.04 10.49 -8.07
C ALA A 420 1.07 9.50 -8.41
N GLN A 421 2.10 9.45 -7.57
CA GLN A 421 3.21 8.51 -7.66
C GLN A 421 3.06 7.41 -6.59
N PRO A 422 2.33 6.33 -6.88
CA PRO A 422 2.07 5.27 -5.92
C PRO A 422 3.30 4.45 -5.54
N ILE A 423 3.20 3.84 -4.36
CA ILE A 423 4.10 2.77 -3.92
C ILE A 423 3.43 1.42 -4.02
N PHE A 424 4.08 0.49 -4.72
CA PHE A 424 3.67 -0.91 -4.79
C PHE A 424 4.23 -1.72 -3.61
N SER A 425 3.35 -2.51 -3.01
CA SER A 425 3.68 -3.38 -1.88
C SER A 425 2.97 -4.72 -1.97
N THR A 426 3.55 -5.75 -1.35
CA THR A 426 2.93 -7.07 -1.26
C THR A 426 1.68 -7.04 -0.38
N ASP A 427 0.78 -7.99 -0.61
CA ASP A 427 -0.37 -8.24 0.26
C ASP A 427 -0.18 -9.54 1.04
N GLU A 428 0.34 -9.46 2.26
CA GLU A 428 0.39 -10.59 3.19
C GLU A 428 -0.72 -10.43 4.25
N PRO A 429 -1.77 -11.27 4.27
CA PRO A 429 -2.93 -11.10 5.16
C PRO A 429 -2.59 -11.13 6.66
N SER A 430 -1.54 -11.86 7.04
CA SER A 430 -1.11 -12.03 8.44
C SER A 430 0.09 -11.14 8.82
N GLY A 431 0.60 -10.34 7.89
CA GLY A 431 1.77 -9.51 8.12
C GLY A 431 1.39 -8.08 8.55
N SER A 432 2.09 -7.54 9.54
CA SER A 432 2.04 -6.10 9.86
C SER A 432 2.94 -5.26 8.93
N ARG A 433 3.86 -5.93 8.21
CA ARG A 433 4.86 -5.32 7.33
C ARG A 433 4.69 -5.84 5.93
N PHE A 434 4.82 -4.93 4.98
CA PHE A 434 4.61 -5.22 3.56
C PHE A 434 5.89 -4.88 2.81
N LYS A 435 6.35 -5.84 2.02
CA LYS A 435 7.55 -5.66 1.21
C LYS A 435 7.21 -4.72 0.05
N MET A 436 8.02 -3.70 -0.17
CA MET A 436 7.94 -2.86 -1.36
C MET A 436 8.42 -3.66 -2.58
N GLU A 437 7.64 -3.69 -3.66
CA GLU A 437 8.06 -4.28 -4.93
C GLU A 437 8.61 -3.18 -5.85
N ARG A 438 9.66 -3.49 -6.62
CA ARG A 438 10.27 -2.54 -7.56
C ARG A 438 9.43 -2.34 -8.81
N PHE A 439 8.80 -3.41 -9.28
CA PHE A 439 7.95 -3.43 -10.46
C PHE A 439 6.60 -4.08 -10.16
N LEU A 440 5.59 -3.67 -10.91
CA LEU A 440 4.29 -4.35 -10.94
C LEU A 440 4.36 -5.52 -11.94
N HIS A 441 4.59 -6.72 -11.40
CA HIS A 441 4.62 -7.96 -12.18
C HIS A 441 3.21 -8.41 -12.62
N PRO A 442 3.05 -8.95 -13.84
CA PRO A 442 1.76 -9.43 -14.33
C PRO A 442 1.22 -10.59 -13.48
N GLY A 443 -0.11 -10.68 -13.34
CA GLY A 443 -0.79 -11.76 -12.61
C GLY A 443 -0.74 -11.68 -11.09
N ARG A 444 0.11 -10.83 -10.49
CA ARG A 444 0.16 -10.62 -9.04
C ARG A 444 -0.83 -9.56 -8.58
N GLN A 445 -1.48 -9.81 -7.45
CA GLN A 445 -2.27 -8.81 -6.74
C GLN A 445 -1.34 -8.06 -5.78
N ILE A 446 -1.24 -6.75 -5.95
CA ILE A 446 -0.40 -5.89 -5.13
C ILE A 446 -1.24 -4.79 -4.48
N VAL A 447 -0.69 -4.19 -3.43
CA VAL A 447 -1.29 -3.01 -2.80
C VAL A 447 -0.54 -1.76 -3.23
N LEU A 448 -1.27 -0.87 -3.86
CA LEU A 448 -0.91 0.48 -4.24
C LEU A 448 -1.21 1.42 -3.07
N SER A 449 -0.19 2.11 -2.55
CA SER A 449 -0.32 3.07 -1.45
C SER A 449 0.00 4.47 -1.92
N VAL A 450 -0.87 5.44 -1.60
CA VAL A 450 -0.79 6.81 -2.09
C VAL A 450 -1.38 7.78 -1.07
N TYR A 451 -0.93 9.02 -1.05
CA TYR A 451 -1.66 10.08 -0.36
C TYR A 451 -2.85 10.52 -1.21
N GLY A 452 -4.02 10.60 -0.60
CA GLY A 452 -5.22 11.04 -1.30
C GLY A 452 -6.36 11.32 -0.34
N PRO A 453 -7.46 11.87 -0.84
CA PRO A 453 -8.67 12.06 -0.05
C PRO A 453 -9.17 10.72 0.47
N ILE A 454 -9.68 10.72 1.70
CA ILE A 454 -10.28 9.55 2.31
C ILE A 454 -11.46 9.09 1.46
N CYS A 455 -11.48 7.79 1.19
CA CYS A 455 -12.52 7.15 0.42
C CYS A 455 -13.14 6.03 1.25
N PHE A 456 -14.47 5.88 1.14
CA PHE A 456 -15.18 4.74 1.72
C PHE A 456 -15.54 3.70 0.65
N GLY A 457 -15.16 2.44 0.90
CA GLY A 457 -15.27 1.34 -0.07
C GLY A 457 -16.63 0.65 -0.06
N PRO A 458 -16.97 -0.14 -1.09
CA PRO A 458 -16.07 -0.66 -2.12
C PRO A 458 -16.02 0.26 -3.35
N LEU A 459 -14.92 0.99 -3.52
CA LEU A 459 -14.69 1.84 -4.69
C LEU A 459 -13.76 1.12 -5.68
N PRO A 460 -14.13 1.03 -6.97
CA PRO A 460 -13.19 0.60 -7.99
C PRO A 460 -12.14 1.70 -8.22
N VAL A 461 -10.92 1.27 -8.56
CA VAL A 461 -9.86 2.16 -9.02
C VAL A 461 -9.34 1.68 -10.37
N LEU A 462 -9.19 2.62 -11.28
CA LEU A 462 -8.51 2.42 -12.55
C LEU A 462 -7.28 3.34 -12.58
N ALA A 463 -6.12 2.76 -12.81
CA ALA A 463 -4.87 3.50 -12.92
C ALA A 463 -4.48 3.61 -14.40
N PHE A 464 -4.38 4.83 -14.90
CA PHE A 464 -4.01 5.13 -16.28
C PHE A 464 -2.61 5.74 -16.35
N LEU A 465 -1.88 5.40 -17.40
CA LEU A 465 -0.68 6.11 -17.81
C LEU A 465 -1.05 7.13 -18.89
N ARG A 466 -0.46 8.31 -18.79
CA ARG A 466 -0.56 9.33 -19.83
C ARG A 466 0.53 9.10 -20.86
N GLY A 467 0.14 8.80 -22.09
CA GLY A 467 1.06 8.75 -23.23
C GLY A 467 1.56 10.14 -23.63
N PRO A 468 2.62 10.21 -24.46
CA PRO A 468 3.13 11.48 -24.97
C PRO A 468 2.07 12.25 -25.77
N ASP A 469 1.19 11.53 -26.47
CA ASP A 469 0.09 12.11 -27.27
C ASP A 469 -1.13 12.52 -26.42
N GLY A 470 -1.06 12.38 -25.10
CA GLY A 470 -2.18 12.61 -24.19
C GLY A 470 -3.21 11.48 -24.13
N SER A 471 -3.01 10.38 -24.85
CA SER A 471 -3.83 9.18 -24.76
C SER A 471 -3.69 8.52 -23.38
N LEU A 472 -4.80 8.00 -22.84
CA LEU A 472 -4.83 7.30 -21.55
C LEU A 472 -4.77 5.79 -21.78
N ARG A 473 -3.72 5.14 -21.30
CA ARG A 473 -3.56 3.69 -21.36
C ARG A 473 -3.85 3.07 -20.00
N LEU A 474 -4.76 2.09 -19.94
CA LEU A 474 -5.08 1.40 -18.69
C LEU A 474 -3.89 0.55 -18.25
N ALA A 475 -3.34 0.85 -17.08
CA ALA A 475 -2.16 0.17 -16.55
C ALA A 475 -2.49 -0.83 -15.45
N ALA A 476 -3.41 -0.49 -14.57
CA ALA A 476 -3.87 -1.39 -13.52
C ALA A 476 -5.35 -1.15 -13.19
N SER A 477 -6.02 -2.22 -12.78
CA SER A 477 -7.40 -2.17 -12.27
C SER A 477 -7.46 -2.79 -10.89
N GLY A 478 -8.34 -2.27 -10.04
CA GLY A 478 -8.42 -2.73 -8.67
C GLY A 478 -9.58 -2.17 -7.87
N THR A 479 -9.50 -2.37 -6.56
CA THR A 479 -10.49 -1.91 -5.59
C THR A 479 -9.84 -1.27 -4.38
N LEU A 480 -10.56 -0.36 -3.73
CA LEU A 480 -10.15 0.23 -2.47
C LEU A 480 -10.13 -0.84 -1.37
N ARG A 481 -9.03 -0.89 -0.60
CA ARG A 481 -8.85 -1.81 0.51
C ARG A 481 -9.11 -1.15 1.87
N SER A 482 -8.33 -0.12 2.20
CA SER A 482 -8.46 0.65 3.44
C SER A 482 -7.75 2.00 3.33
N CYS A 483 -7.97 2.89 4.29
CA CYS A 483 -7.26 4.17 4.41
C CYS A 483 -6.62 4.24 5.79
N ASP A 484 -5.33 3.88 5.88
CA ASP A 484 -4.60 3.77 7.15
C ASP A 484 -3.15 4.27 6.99
N PRO A 485 -2.72 5.34 7.67
CA PRO A 485 -1.32 5.80 7.58
C PRO A 485 -0.31 4.83 8.23
N ASP A 486 -0.77 3.96 9.12
CA ASP A 486 0.07 3.06 9.91
C ASP A 486 0.60 1.84 9.12
N ARG A 487 0.13 1.62 7.89
CA ARG A 487 0.59 0.50 7.06
C ARG A 487 2.10 0.63 6.77
N LEU A 488 2.87 -0.35 7.23
CA LEU A 488 4.32 -0.36 7.08
C LEU A 488 4.74 -0.91 5.73
N VAL A 489 5.10 -0.03 4.79
CA VAL A 489 5.76 -0.41 3.54
C VAL A 489 7.28 -0.32 3.69
N ILE A 490 7.96 -1.45 3.51
CA ILE A 490 9.40 -1.58 3.77
C ILE A 490 10.13 -2.00 2.50
N LYS A 491 11.12 -1.19 2.11
CA LYS A 491 12.09 -1.53 1.08
C LYS A 491 13.14 -2.48 1.65
N LYS A 492 13.24 -3.66 1.03
CA LYS A 492 14.34 -4.60 1.24
C LYS A 492 15.47 -4.28 0.25
N VAL A 493 16.71 -4.41 0.70
CA VAL A 493 17.91 -4.40 -0.16
C VAL A 493 18.76 -5.59 0.24
N VAL A 494 19.24 -6.33 -0.75
CA VAL A 494 20.13 -7.46 -0.57
C VAL A 494 21.51 -7.08 -1.09
N LEU A 495 22.51 -7.11 -0.21
CA LEU A 495 23.91 -6.96 -0.59
C LEU A 495 24.50 -8.35 -0.80
N SER A 496 25.07 -8.58 -1.98
CA SER A 496 25.67 -9.85 -2.37
C SER A 496 27.19 -9.83 -2.18
N GLY A 497 27.77 -10.99 -1.95
CA GLY A 497 29.21 -11.19 -1.82
C GLY A 497 29.58 -12.63 -2.09
N TYR A 498 30.81 -12.84 -2.57
CA TYR A 498 31.24 -14.15 -3.04
C TYR A 498 32.35 -14.70 -2.15
N PRO A 499 32.25 -15.96 -1.70
CA PRO A 499 33.29 -16.62 -0.92
C PRO A 499 34.50 -16.93 -1.81
N VAL A 500 35.67 -16.41 -1.43
CA VAL A 500 36.94 -16.66 -2.16
C VAL A 500 37.66 -17.87 -1.59
N LYS A 501 37.63 -18.03 -0.25
CA LYS A 501 38.26 -19.16 0.44
C LYS A 501 37.30 -19.73 1.47
N VAL A 502 37.16 -21.05 1.49
CA VAL A 502 36.25 -21.76 2.40
C VAL A 502 37.04 -22.79 3.21
N HIS A 503 36.79 -22.82 4.51
CA HIS A 503 37.30 -23.83 5.43
C HIS A 503 36.18 -24.33 6.35
N LYS A 504 35.57 -25.47 6.01
CA LYS A 504 34.44 -26.07 6.75
C LYS A 504 33.30 -25.05 6.93
N LYS A 505 33.11 -24.55 8.16
CA LYS A 505 32.09 -23.54 8.54
C LYS A 505 32.57 -22.09 8.44
N LYS A 506 33.85 -21.86 8.11
CA LYS A 506 34.44 -20.53 7.96
C LYS A 506 34.54 -20.20 6.48
N ALA A 507 34.11 -19.01 6.07
CA ALA A 507 34.32 -18.54 4.72
C ALA A 507 34.90 -17.13 4.73
N PHE A 508 35.75 -16.85 3.75
CA PHE A 508 36.30 -15.52 3.49
C PHE A 508 35.55 -14.94 2.30
N VAL A 509 34.75 -13.91 2.56
CA VAL A 509 33.85 -13.30 1.57
C VAL A 509 34.47 -11.99 1.08
N ARG A 510 34.38 -11.75 -0.23
CA ARG A 510 34.83 -10.54 -0.91
C ARG A 510 33.68 -9.96 -1.75
N TRP A 511 33.84 -8.71 -2.18
CA TRP A 511 32.93 -7.98 -3.07
C TRP A 511 31.60 -7.52 -2.46
N MET A 512 31.36 -7.83 -1.18
CA MET A 512 30.21 -7.26 -0.45
C MET A 512 30.49 -5.82 0.02
N PHE A 513 31.70 -5.57 0.53
CA PHE A 513 32.15 -4.25 0.98
C PHE A 513 33.56 -3.98 0.46
N PHE A 514 33.94 -2.70 0.44
CA PHE A 514 35.28 -2.27 0.05
C PHE A 514 36.08 -1.70 1.25
N ASN A 515 35.40 -1.10 2.24
CA ASN A 515 36.05 -0.52 3.41
C ASN A 515 35.97 -1.43 4.66
N PRO A 516 37.01 -1.48 5.49
CA PRO A 516 37.00 -2.26 6.74
C PRO A 516 36.07 -1.67 7.80
N GLU A 517 35.86 -0.35 7.80
CA GLU A 517 34.92 0.33 8.71
C GLU A 517 33.47 -0.10 8.45
N ASP A 518 33.10 -0.24 7.18
CA ASP A 518 31.77 -0.73 6.78
C ASP A 518 31.53 -2.15 7.32
N ILE A 519 32.54 -3.03 7.24
CA ILE A 519 32.44 -4.40 7.79
C ILE A 519 32.18 -4.39 9.31
N ARG A 520 32.79 -3.45 10.06
CA ARG A 520 32.55 -3.33 11.51
C ARG A 520 31.16 -2.80 11.81
N TRP A 521 30.68 -1.82 11.04
CA TRP A 521 29.33 -1.27 11.16
C TRP A 521 28.26 -2.34 10.95
N PHE A 522 28.40 -3.18 9.92
CA PHE A 522 27.46 -4.25 9.60
C PHE A 522 27.73 -5.57 10.33
N ARG A 523 28.66 -5.61 11.30
CA ARG A 523 28.98 -6.82 12.07
C ARG A 523 27.78 -7.48 12.79
N PRO A 524 26.82 -6.72 13.37
CA PRO A 524 25.65 -7.31 14.03
C PRO A 524 24.67 -8.01 13.07
N VAL A 525 24.77 -7.76 11.77
CA VAL A 525 23.80 -8.23 10.78
C VAL A 525 23.98 -9.73 10.50
N GLU A 526 22.86 -10.42 10.37
CA GLU A 526 22.83 -11.84 9.99
C GLU A 526 23.01 -11.99 8.47
N LEU A 527 23.95 -12.86 8.10
CA LEU A 527 24.20 -13.27 6.72
C LEU A 527 23.41 -14.53 6.43
N TRP A 528 22.95 -14.66 5.20
CA TRP A 528 22.35 -15.89 4.70
C TRP A 528 22.92 -16.21 3.33
N THR A 529 22.85 -17.46 2.88
CA THR A 529 23.31 -17.82 1.53
C THR A 529 22.16 -18.31 0.67
N LYS A 530 22.30 -18.25 -0.66
CA LYS A 530 21.26 -18.74 -1.58
C LYS A 530 20.94 -20.23 -1.36
N HIS A 531 21.89 -21.00 -0.85
CA HIS A 531 21.71 -22.40 -0.44
C HIS A 531 21.12 -22.58 0.98
N GLY A 532 20.61 -21.52 1.61
CA GLY A 532 19.87 -21.59 2.87
C GLY A 532 20.72 -21.68 4.14
N ARG A 533 22.03 -21.38 4.08
CA ARG A 533 22.89 -21.33 5.28
C ARG A 533 22.76 -19.98 5.97
N ARG A 534 22.97 -19.95 7.29
CA ARG A 534 22.95 -18.72 8.09
C ARG A 534 24.28 -18.49 8.78
N GLY A 535 24.70 -17.25 8.88
CA GLY A 535 26.00 -16.89 9.41
C GLY A 535 26.11 -15.47 9.93
N ARG A 536 27.29 -15.15 10.45
CA ARG A 536 27.63 -13.82 10.98
C ARG A 536 29.06 -13.43 10.61
N ILE A 537 29.30 -12.13 10.58
CA ILE A 537 30.63 -11.56 10.37
C ILE A 537 31.43 -11.69 11.67
N LYS A 538 32.61 -12.33 11.61
CA LYS A 538 33.49 -12.47 12.77
C LYS A 538 34.43 -11.28 12.90
N ALA A 539 35.15 -10.95 11.83
CA ALA A 539 36.14 -9.86 11.80
C ALA A 539 36.44 -9.42 10.35
N SER A 540 36.85 -8.16 10.18
CA SER A 540 37.61 -7.72 9.01
C SER A 540 39.04 -8.27 9.11
N ILE A 541 39.65 -8.63 7.97
CA ILE A 541 41.05 -9.10 7.96
C ILE A 541 42.02 -7.94 8.29
N PHE A 542 41.58 -6.70 8.11
CA PHE A 542 42.32 -5.52 8.55
C PHE A 542 41.97 -5.18 10.01
N ALA A 543 42.81 -5.60 10.95
CA ALA A 543 42.93 -4.95 12.24
C ALA A 543 43.91 -3.78 12.05
N PRO A 544 43.54 -2.53 12.38
CA PRO A 544 44.50 -1.45 12.42
C PRO A 544 45.57 -1.82 13.46
N LEU A 545 46.84 -1.52 13.15
CA LEU A 545 48.02 -1.80 13.98
C LEU A 545 47.85 -1.42 15.47
N HIS A 546 46.91 -0.53 15.80
CA HIS A 546 46.60 -0.12 17.16
C HIS A 546 46.10 -1.27 18.08
N ASP A 547 45.36 -2.26 17.56
CA ASP A 547 44.89 -3.42 18.35
C ASP A 547 45.97 -4.50 18.51
N ILE A 548 46.94 -4.53 17.59
CA ILE A 548 48.08 -5.45 17.64
C ILE A 548 49.17 -4.90 18.58
N MET A 549 49.33 -3.58 18.65
CA MET A 549 50.30 -2.92 19.53
C MET A 549 49.96 -3.02 21.03
N GLN A 550 48.70 -3.22 21.41
CA GLN A 550 48.36 -3.46 22.83
C GLN A 550 48.71 -4.88 23.30
N ASN A 551 48.80 -5.85 22.38
CA ASN A 551 49.11 -7.26 22.70
C ASN A 551 50.52 -7.71 22.30
N LEU A 552 51.33 -6.83 21.70
CA LEU A 552 52.75 -7.07 21.41
C LEU A 552 53.60 -5.94 22.00
N ARG A 553 53.69 -5.90 23.34
CA ARG A 553 54.97 -5.51 23.95
C ARG A 553 55.93 -6.66 23.66
N TYR A 554 57.15 -6.34 23.23
CA TYR A 554 58.17 -7.25 22.67
C TYR A 554 58.00 -7.54 21.18
N PHE A 555 58.52 -6.64 20.34
CA PHE A 555 59.62 -6.95 19.42
C PHE A 555 60.01 -5.66 18.69
N SER A 556 61.19 -5.14 19.01
CA SER A 556 61.84 -4.06 18.26
C SER A 556 62.43 -4.64 16.97
N CYS A 557 61.84 -4.35 15.81
CA CYS A 557 62.54 -4.41 14.54
C CYS A 557 61.86 -3.48 13.53
N GLY A 558 62.62 -2.50 13.07
CA GLY A 558 62.21 -1.59 12.02
C GLY A 558 62.09 -2.33 10.68
N ALA A 559 60.86 -2.46 10.20
CA ALA A 559 60.57 -2.75 8.81
C ALA A 559 59.40 -1.86 8.40
N SER A 560 59.64 -0.96 7.44
CA SER A 560 58.59 -0.21 6.75
C SER A 560 57.75 -1.20 5.93
N VAL A 561 56.69 -1.73 6.54
CA VAL A 561 55.71 -2.56 5.86
C VAL A 561 54.86 -1.62 4.99
N GLN A 562 55.13 -1.61 3.69
CA GLN A 562 54.18 -1.11 2.71
C GLN A 562 52.89 -1.93 2.84
N GLU A 563 51.76 -1.26 3.04
CA GLU A 563 50.45 -1.89 3.16
C GLU A 563 50.20 -2.80 1.95
N PRO A 564 49.85 -4.09 2.14
CA PRO A 564 49.51 -4.95 1.02
C PRO A 564 48.19 -4.45 0.40
N MET A 565 48.30 -3.75 -0.73
CA MET A 565 47.23 -3.14 -1.53
C MET A 565 46.13 -4.11 -2.06
N GLY A 566 46.08 -5.35 -1.56
CA GLY A 566 45.21 -6.42 -2.06
C GLY A 566 44.08 -6.88 -1.13
N THR A 567 43.91 -6.29 0.07
CA THR A 567 43.00 -6.82 1.12
C THR A 567 41.79 -5.94 1.47
N HIS A 568 41.54 -4.87 0.72
CA HIS A 568 40.36 -4.02 0.91
C HIS A 568 39.07 -4.85 0.77
N GLY A 569 38.22 -4.83 1.81
CA GLY A 569 36.88 -5.41 1.75
C GLY A 569 36.72 -6.90 2.04
N THR A 570 37.80 -7.62 2.40
CA THR A 570 37.67 -9.06 2.72
C THR A 570 37.25 -9.27 4.17
N MET A 571 36.15 -10.01 4.36
CA MET A 571 35.61 -10.32 5.69
C MET A 571 35.65 -11.81 5.99
N LYS A 572 35.88 -12.15 7.26
CA LYS A 572 35.82 -13.52 7.76
C LYS A 572 34.43 -13.77 8.34
N CYS A 573 33.71 -14.71 7.75
CA CYS A 573 32.36 -15.09 8.15
C CYS A 573 32.34 -16.51 8.74
N MET A 574 31.41 -16.75 9.65
CA MET A 574 31.15 -18.07 10.23
C MET A 574 29.69 -18.43 9.98
N PHE A 575 29.47 -19.65 9.47
CA PHE A 575 28.15 -20.18 9.13
C PHE A 575 27.79 -21.38 10.01
N ASP A 576 26.51 -21.72 10.04
CA ASP A 576 25.96 -22.90 10.71
C ASP A 576 26.43 -24.21 10.05
N GLY A 577 26.49 -24.23 8.71
CA GLY A 577 26.86 -25.37 7.88
C GLY A 577 28.08 -25.14 6.97
N PHE A 578 28.31 -26.10 6.08
CA PHE A 578 29.33 -26.01 5.03
C PHE A 578 28.83 -25.09 3.91
N VAL A 579 29.72 -24.19 3.45
CA VAL A 579 29.48 -23.26 2.35
C VAL A 579 30.36 -23.67 1.17
N THR A 580 29.87 -23.57 -0.06
CA THR A 580 30.67 -23.85 -1.27
C THR A 580 31.19 -22.56 -1.88
N GLN A 581 32.21 -22.63 -2.73
CA GLN A 581 32.76 -21.45 -3.41
C GLN A 581 31.78 -20.86 -4.45
N GLN A 582 30.87 -21.69 -4.97
CA GLN A 582 29.81 -21.29 -5.88
C GLN A 582 28.62 -20.62 -5.17
N ASP A 583 28.59 -20.62 -3.83
CA ASP A 583 27.50 -20.02 -3.08
C ASP A 583 27.60 -18.48 -3.10
N ALA A 584 26.45 -17.81 -3.06
CA ALA A 584 26.39 -16.36 -2.90
C ALA A 584 25.97 -16.04 -1.46
N VAL A 585 26.82 -15.27 -0.77
CA VAL A 585 26.53 -14.78 0.58
C VAL A 585 25.77 -13.48 0.46
N CYS A 586 24.63 -13.40 1.12
CA CYS A 586 23.69 -12.31 1.04
C CYS A 586 23.45 -11.69 2.42
N MET A 587 23.15 -10.40 2.43
CA MET A 587 22.76 -9.65 3.61
C MET A 587 21.53 -8.82 3.33
N SER A 588 20.50 -8.94 4.17
CA SER A 588 19.24 -8.22 4.00
C SER A 588 19.20 -6.98 4.89
N LEU A 589 19.01 -5.83 4.27
CA LEU A 589 18.81 -4.53 4.92
C LEU A 589 17.41 -4.01 4.61
N TYR A 590 16.79 -3.33 5.58
CA TYR A 590 15.40 -2.89 5.50
C TYR A 590 15.27 -1.42 5.83
N LYS A 591 14.43 -0.71 5.09
CA LYS A 591 14.10 0.70 5.34
C LYS A 591 12.62 0.94 5.09
N ARG A 592 11.95 1.68 5.96
CA ARG A 592 10.58 2.14 5.72
C ARG A 592 10.54 3.17 4.60
N THR A 593 9.58 3.02 3.71
CA THR A 593 9.36 3.92 2.57
C THR A 593 7.96 4.49 2.61
N PHE A 594 7.87 5.78 2.30
CA PHE A 594 6.64 6.55 2.33
C PHE A 594 6.28 7.00 0.91
N PRO A 595 4.98 7.08 0.56
CA PRO A 595 4.54 7.64 -0.71
C PRO A 595 5.04 9.08 -0.87
N LYS A 596 5.04 9.59 -2.10
CA LYS A 596 5.39 10.99 -2.35
C LYS A 596 4.14 11.84 -2.19
N TRP A 597 4.30 13.00 -1.54
CA TRP A 597 3.22 13.98 -1.41
C TRP A 597 2.73 14.44 -2.80
N PRO A 598 1.42 14.57 -3.02
CA PRO A 598 0.88 15.05 -4.28
C PRO A 598 1.34 16.49 -4.52
N ALA A 599 1.90 16.76 -5.70
CA ALA A 599 2.40 18.10 -6.05
C ALA A 599 1.28 19.15 -6.09
N ASP A 600 0.06 18.72 -6.45
CA ASP A 600 -1.10 19.60 -6.57
C ASP A 600 -2.09 19.28 -5.43
N THR A 601 -2.02 20.01 -4.32
CA THR A 601 -3.02 19.93 -3.22
C THR A 601 -4.05 21.08 -3.28
N ALA A 602 -3.92 21.96 -4.28
CA ALA A 602 -4.82 23.09 -4.49
C ALA A 602 -6.25 22.65 -4.86
N ALA A 603 -7.23 23.48 -4.51
CA ALA A 603 -8.63 23.24 -4.83
C ALA A 603 -8.83 23.05 -6.35
N GLY A 604 -9.13 21.81 -6.76
CA GLY A 604 -9.32 21.44 -8.16
C GLY A 604 -8.36 20.37 -8.70
N SER A 605 -7.36 19.92 -7.92
CA SER A 605 -6.37 18.93 -8.38
C SER A 605 -6.82 17.47 -8.30
N PHE A 606 -7.83 17.17 -7.48
CA PHE A 606 -8.46 15.85 -7.37
C PHE A 606 -9.67 15.72 -8.29
N CYS A 607 -9.54 16.20 -9.53
CA CYS A 607 -10.61 16.31 -10.53
C CYS A 607 -10.15 15.98 -11.95
#